data_AF-A0A366MIA7-F1
#
_entry.id   AF-A0A366MIA7-F1
#
_cell.length_a   1.000
_cell.length_b   1.000
_cell.length_c   1.000
_cell.angle_alpha   90.00
_cell.angle_beta   90.00
_cell.angle_gamma   90.00
#
_symmetry.space_group_name_H-M   'P 1'
#
loop_
_entity.id
_entity.type
_entity.pdbx_description
1 polymer ?
#
loop_
_entity_poly.entity_id
_entity_poly.type
_entity_poly.pdbx_seq_one_letter_code
_entity_poly.pdbx_strand_id
1 'polypeptide(L)'
;MRISQKLYLGFGLMIFLIILLTVIGINRVSIIDNTLKNDVELTSTKQRYAINFRGSVHDRAISIRDVVLSDSKDSSLFKKSIEDIKKLEDFYSTSAQSMDKIFTNKDNFVEEELIILNKIRNVESNTLPLVENIIKLKLEDNNEEALNILLDKASPLFTEWLKVINEFIDYQEANN
;
A
#
# COMPACT_ATOMS: atom_id res chain seq x y z
N MET A 1 -35.15 0.18 -62.32
CA MET A 1 -34.37 -0.54 -61.29
C MET A 1 -34.98 -1.93 -61.12
N ARG A 2 -34.22 -2.99 -61.40
CA ARG A 2 -34.72 -4.39 -61.32
C ARG A 2 -34.88 -4.81 -59.85
N ILE A 3 -35.82 -5.70 -59.55
CA ILE A 3 -36.08 -6.23 -58.19
C ILE A 3 -34.80 -6.82 -57.58
N SER A 4 -33.98 -7.50 -58.39
CA SER A 4 -32.67 -8.03 -57.97
C SER A 4 -31.73 -6.95 -57.43
N GLN A 5 -31.67 -5.77 -58.07
CA GLN A 5 -30.80 -4.67 -57.62
C GLN A 5 -31.25 -4.09 -56.28
N LYS A 6 -32.56 -4.01 -56.04
CA LYS A 6 -33.11 -3.57 -54.74
C LYS A 6 -32.75 -4.56 -53.62
N LEU A 7 -32.78 -5.86 -53.92
CA LEU A 7 -32.45 -6.91 -52.96
C LEU A 7 -30.97 -6.89 -52.58
N TYR A 8 -30.06 -6.79 -53.56
CA TYR A 8 -28.62 -6.67 -53.28
C TYR A 8 -28.27 -5.40 -52.50
N LEU A 9 -28.95 -4.28 -52.76
CA LEU A 9 -28.71 -3.04 -52.03
C LEU A 9 -29.11 -3.15 -50.55
N GLY A 10 -30.29 -3.76 -50.27
CA GLY A 10 -30.75 -3.98 -48.90
C GLY A 10 -29.86 -4.95 -48.13
N PHE A 11 -29.44 -6.04 -48.77
CA PHE A 11 -28.55 -7.03 -48.16
C PHE A 11 -27.14 -6.47 -47.93
N GLY A 12 -26.61 -5.71 -48.90
CA GLY A 12 -25.33 -5.02 -48.76
C GLY A 12 -25.33 -3.97 -47.65
N LEU A 13 -26.42 -3.21 -47.51
CA LEU A 13 -26.59 -2.26 -46.42
C LEU A 13 -26.63 -2.96 -45.06
N MET A 14 -27.33 -4.10 -44.95
CA MET A 14 -27.38 -4.88 -43.72
C MET A 14 -26.00 -5.42 -43.32
N ILE A 15 -25.25 -5.98 -44.27
CA ILE A 15 -23.88 -6.44 -44.04
C ILE A 15 -22.96 -5.28 -43.62
N PHE A 16 -23.07 -4.13 -44.29
CA PHE A 16 -22.31 -2.93 -43.95
C PHE A 16 -22.59 -2.47 -42.51
N LEU A 17 -23.87 -2.42 -42.11
CA LEU A 17 -24.26 -2.07 -40.75
C LEU A 17 -23.73 -3.07 -39.71
N ILE A 18 -23.73 -4.38 -40.01
CA ILE A 18 -23.17 -5.41 -39.13
C ILE A 18 -21.66 -5.21 -38.96
N ILE A 19 -20.92 -4.95 -40.05
CA ILE A 19 -19.48 -4.70 -40.01
C ILE A 19 -19.20 -3.43 -39.20
N LEU A 20 -19.94 -2.35 -39.44
CA LEU A 20 -19.81 -1.09 -38.71
C LEU A 20 -20.03 -1.29 -37.20
N LEU A 21 -21.12 -1.96 -36.81
CA LEU A 21 -21.42 -2.25 -35.41
C LEU A 21 -20.36 -3.14 -34.78
N THR A 22 -19.83 -4.12 -35.51
CA THR A 22 -18.74 -4.99 -35.04
C THR A 22 -17.48 -4.18 -34.77
N VAL A 23 -17.09 -3.28 -35.68
CA VAL A 23 -15.91 -2.42 -35.50
C VAL A 23 -16.09 -1.46 -34.32
N ILE A 24 -17.27 -0.86 -34.16
CA ILE A 24 -17.59 0.00 -33.01
C ILE A 24 -17.54 -0.82 -31.71
N GLY A 25 -18.12 -2.03 -31.73
CA GLY A 25 -18.12 -2.95 -30.60
C GLY A 25 -16.70 -3.33 -30.17
N ILE A 26 -15.84 -3.71 -31.12
CA ILE A 26 -14.43 -4.04 -30.86
C ILE A 26 -13.69 -2.84 -30.25
N ASN A 27 -13.85 -1.64 -30.81
CA ASN A 27 -13.19 -0.44 -30.27
C ASN A 27 -13.67 -0.11 -28.85
N ARG A 28 -14.98 -0.21 -28.58
CA ARG A 28 -15.54 0.02 -27.25
C ARG A 28 -15.06 -1.00 -26.24
N VAL A 29 -15.05 -2.28 -26.59
CA VAL A 29 -14.52 -3.35 -25.74
C VAL A 29 -13.03 -3.17 -25.49
N SER A 30 -12.25 -2.76 -26.49
CA SER A 30 -10.82 -2.49 -26.33
C SER A 30 -10.54 -1.30 -25.41
N ILE A 31 -11.35 -0.24 -25.46
CA ILE A 31 -11.23 0.90 -24.53
C ILE A 31 -11.56 0.44 -23.10
N ILE A 32 -12.63 -0.34 -22.93
CA ILE A 32 -13.02 -0.89 -21.62
C ILE A 32 -11.90 -1.77 -21.05
N ASP A 33 -11.33 -2.68 -21.85
CA ASP A 33 -10.25 -3.57 -21.42
C ASP A 33 -8.97 -2.80 -21.03
N ASN A 34 -8.63 -1.74 -21.77
CA ASN A 34 -7.44 -0.94 -21.51
C ASN A 34 -7.59 0.01 -20.30
N THR A 35 -8.78 0.59 -20.08
CA THR A 35 -9.03 1.46 -18.93
C THR A 35 -9.20 0.64 -17.65
N LEU A 36 -9.85 -0.53 -17.71
CA LEU A 36 -10.03 -1.37 -16.52
C LEU A 36 -8.74 -2.08 -16.08
N LYS A 37 -7.87 -2.50 -17.00
CA LYS A 37 -6.66 -3.25 -16.60
C LYS A 37 -5.60 -2.37 -15.95
N ASN A 38 -5.29 -1.22 -16.54
CA ASN A 38 -4.13 -0.44 -16.08
C ASN A 38 -4.40 0.32 -14.77
N ASP A 39 -5.59 0.91 -14.62
CA ASP A 39 -5.89 1.73 -13.45
C ASP A 39 -6.22 0.87 -12.22
N VAL A 40 -7.02 -0.19 -12.38
CA VAL A 40 -7.39 -1.10 -11.27
C VAL A 40 -6.20 -1.93 -10.80
N GLU A 41 -5.33 -2.40 -11.70
CA GLU A 41 -4.13 -3.15 -11.32
C GLU A 41 -3.15 -2.25 -10.55
N LEU A 42 -3.02 -0.98 -10.95
CA LEU A 42 -2.19 0.01 -10.27
C LEU A 42 -2.72 0.32 -8.86
N THR A 43 -4.01 0.63 -8.72
CA THR A 43 -4.66 0.89 -7.43
C THR A 43 -4.55 -0.33 -6.51
N SER A 44 -4.84 -1.53 -7.02
CA SER A 44 -4.70 -2.78 -6.28
C SER A 44 -3.25 -3.03 -5.81
N THR A 45 -2.25 -2.68 -6.62
CA THR A 45 -0.84 -2.81 -6.25
C THR A 45 -0.44 -1.83 -5.15
N LYS A 46 -0.87 -0.56 -5.26
CA LYS A 46 -0.67 0.45 -4.20
C LYS A 46 -1.33 -0.01 -2.89
N GLN A 47 -2.58 -0.45 -2.93
CA GLN A 47 -3.30 -0.97 -1.76
C GLN A 47 -2.56 -2.16 -1.14
N ARG A 48 -2.03 -3.10 -1.93
CA ARG A 48 -1.26 -4.24 -1.43
C ARG A 48 -0.03 -3.82 -0.65
N TYR A 49 0.74 -2.85 -1.14
CA TYR A 49 1.91 -2.34 -0.43
C TYR A 49 1.53 -1.60 0.86
N ALA A 50 0.42 -0.86 0.86
CA ALA A 50 -0.09 -0.22 2.08
C ALA A 50 -0.58 -1.24 3.12
N ILE A 51 -1.21 -2.34 2.69
CA ILE A 51 -1.55 -3.46 3.58
C ILE A 51 -0.28 -4.08 4.19
N ASN A 52 0.79 -4.22 3.42
CA ASN A 52 2.08 -4.70 3.93
C ASN A 52 2.68 -3.72 4.97
N PHE A 53 2.57 -2.40 4.73
CA PHE A 53 2.96 -1.40 5.73
C PHE A 53 2.21 -1.61 7.04
N ARG A 54 0.88 -1.74 6.96
CA ARG A 54 0.04 -1.95 8.14
C ARG A 54 0.44 -3.19 8.92
N GLY A 55 0.64 -4.31 8.23
CA GLY A 55 1.08 -5.57 8.84
C GLY A 55 2.41 -5.41 9.57
N SER A 56 3.41 -4.83 8.90
CA SER A 56 4.71 -4.56 9.51
C SER A 56 4.64 -3.64 10.73
N VAL A 57 3.91 -2.53 10.63
CA VAL A 57 3.81 -1.54 11.72
C VAL A 57 3.08 -2.13 12.92
N HIS A 58 2.01 -2.90 12.68
CA HIS A 58 1.25 -3.57 13.73
C HIS A 58 2.13 -4.57 14.48
N ASP A 59 2.81 -5.46 13.76
CA ASP A 59 3.64 -6.49 14.37
C ASP A 59 4.86 -5.89 15.06
N ARG A 60 5.45 -4.80 14.51
CA ARG A 60 6.55 -4.07 15.19
C ARG A 60 6.11 -3.44 16.50
N ALA A 61 4.89 -2.93 16.58
CA ALA A 61 4.33 -2.40 17.82
C ALA A 61 4.21 -3.49 18.91
N ILE A 62 3.91 -4.74 18.51
CA ILE A 62 3.90 -5.90 19.40
C ILE A 62 5.33 -6.26 19.80
N SER A 63 6.25 -6.41 18.84
CA SER A 63 7.62 -6.81 19.11
C SER A 63 8.37 -5.80 19.99
N ILE A 64 8.17 -4.48 19.80
CA ILE A 64 8.81 -3.47 20.65
C ILE A 64 8.28 -3.49 22.09
N ARG A 65 6.98 -3.79 22.27
CA ARG A 65 6.41 -4.02 23.59
C ARG A 65 7.05 -5.25 24.23
N ASP A 66 7.20 -6.35 23.48
CA ASP A 66 7.79 -7.58 23.98
C ASP A 66 9.29 -7.40 24.31
N VAL A 67 10.02 -6.54 23.58
CA VAL A 67 11.37 -6.08 23.96
C VAL A 67 11.34 -5.43 25.35
N VAL A 68 10.44 -4.49 25.60
CA VAL A 68 10.35 -3.80 26.90
C VAL A 68 9.95 -4.74 28.04
N LEU A 69 8.99 -5.64 27.78
CA LEU A 69 8.47 -6.58 28.79
C LEU A 69 9.39 -7.77 29.06
N SER A 70 10.42 -7.98 28.25
CA SER A 70 11.38 -9.06 28.47
C SER A 70 12.19 -8.88 29.76
N ASP A 71 12.45 -10.01 30.44
CA ASP A 71 13.15 -10.05 31.73
C ASP A 71 14.59 -9.53 31.64
N SER A 72 15.27 -9.80 30.51
CA SER A 72 16.63 -9.35 30.25
C SER A 72 16.95 -9.37 28.76
N LYS A 73 18.02 -8.68 28.36
CA LYS A 73 18.58 -8.72 26.99
C LYS A 73 19.01 -10.11 26.53
N ASP A 74 19.21 -11.05 27.47
CA ASP A 74 19.60 -12.42 27.15
C ASP A 74 18.42 -13.38 27.01
N SER A 75 17.22 -12.97 27.43
CA SER A 75 16.01 -13.77 27.33
C SER A 75 15.68 -14.14 25.88
N SER A 76 15.02 -15.30 25.71
CA SER A 76 14.55 -15.75 24.40
C SER A 76 13.53 -14.78 23.79
N LEU A 77 12.67 -14.18 24.62
CA LEU A 77 11.69 -13.19 24.19
C LEU A 77 12.39 -11.98 23.59
N PHE A 78 13.36 -11.38 24.31
CA PHE A 78 14.10 -10.22 23.79
C PHE A 78 14.76 -10.51 22.45
N LYS A 79 15.52 -11.61 22.36
CA LYS A 79 16.27 -11.98 21.15
C LYS A 79 15.33 -12.19 19.95
N LYS A 80 14.21 -12.89 20.18
CA LYS A 80 13.20 -13.11 19.15
C LYS A 80 12.55 -11.81 18.72
N SER A 81 12.15 -10.96 19.67
CA SER A 81 11.50 -9.68 19.35
C SER A 81 12.41 -8.74 18.57
N ILE A 82 13.72 -8.71 18.85
CA ILE A 82 14.70 -7.96 18.05
C ILE A 82 14.81 -8.52 16.63
N GLU A 83 14.84 -9.84 16.47
CA GLU A 83 14.85 -10.49 15.16
C GLU A 83 13.57 -10.18 14.36
N ASP A 84 12.42 -10.24 15.02
CA ASP A 84 11.12 -9.92 14.42
C ASP A 84 11.07 -8.45 13.99
N ILE A 85 11.51 -7.50 14.82
CA ILE A 85 11.59 -6.07 14.46
C ILE A 85 12.40 -5.89 13.17
N LYS A 86 13.58 -6.53 13.08
CA LYS A 86 14.43 -6.41 11.90
C LYS A 86 13.78 -6.99 10.64
N LYS A 87 13.18 -8.19 10.74
CA LYS A 87 12.46 -8.79 9.61
C LYS A 87 11.31 -7.92 9.13
N LEU A 88 10.56 -7.33 10.06
CA LEU A 88 9.41 -6.48 9.73
C LEU A 88 9.85 -5.13 9.15
N GLU A 89 10.99 -4.60 9.59
CA GLU A 89 11.64 -3.43 8.98
C GLU A 89 12.05 -3.71 7.53
N ASP A 90 12.73 -4.83 7.26
CA ASP A 90 13.12 -5.23 5.92
C ASP A 90 11.90 -5.44 5.00
N PHE A 91 10.84 -6.06 5.53
CA PHE A 91 9.57 -6.26 4.82
C PHE A 91 8.87 -4.94 4.49
N TYR A 92 8.86 -3.98 5.43
CA TYR A 92 8.33 -2.63 5.20
C TYR A 92 9.15 -1.91 4.14
N SER A 93 10.48 -1.88 4.28
CA SER A 93 11.40 -1.21 3.37
C SER A 93 11.28 -1.74 1.93
N THR A 94 11.15 -3.06 1.77
CA THR A 94 10.91 -3.69 0.46
C THR A 94 9.61 -3.20 -0.19
N SER A 95 8.53 -3.11 0.60
CA SER A 95 7.25 -2.58 0.13
C SER A 95 7.33 -1.08 -0.16
N ALA A 96 8.10 -0.32 0.62
CA ALA A 96 8.27 1.12 0.48
C ALA A 96 9.02 1.47 -0.80
N GLN A 97 10.14 0.78 -1.06
CA GLN A 97 10.87 0.92 -2.32
C GLN A 97 10.02 0.54 -3.54
N SER A 98 9.17 -0.48 -3.41
CA SER A 98 8.29 -0.91 -4.48
C SER A 98 7.17 0.10 -4.74
N MET A 99 6.62 0.68 -3.67
CA MET A 99 5.67 1.80 -3.75
C MET A 99 6.31 3.03 -4.40
N ASP A 100 7.49 3.44 -3.95
CA ASP A 100 8.19 4.62 -4.47
C ASP A 100 8.49 4.49 -5.98
N LYS A 101 8.82 3.28 -6.44
CA LYS A 101 9.01 2.99 -7.87
C LYS A 101 7.77 3.30 -8.71
N ILE A 102 6.56 3.09 -8.19
CA ILE A 102 5.32 3.43 -8.90
C ILE A 102 5.26 4.94 -9.20
N PHE A 103 5.68 5.76 -8.24
CA PHE A 103 5.73 7.21 -8.34
C PHE A 103 7.03 7.74 -8.97
N THR A 104 7.79 6.91 -9.69
CA THR A 104 8.83 7.41 -10.60
C THR A 104 8.25 7.85 -11.93
N ASN A 105 7.12 7.25 -12.35
CA ASN A 105 6.35 7.70 -13.50
C ASN A 105 5.38 8.80 -13.06
N LYS A 106 5.52 10.00 -13.63
CA LYS A 106 4.67 11.17 -13.34
C LYS A 106 3.21 10.95 -13.70
N ASP A 107 2.92 10.08 -14.65
CA ASP A 107 1.55 9.78 -15.07
C ASP A 107 0.76 9.04 -13.97
N ASN A 108 1.45 8.42 -13.00
CA ASN A 108 0.84 7.72 -11.88
C ASN A 108 0.55 8.64 -10.67
N PHE A 109 0.79 9.95 -10.79
CA PHE A 109 0.76 10.87 -9.65
C PHE A 109 -0.68 11.29 -9.36
N VAL A 110 -1.07 11.08 -8.11
CA VAL A 110 -2.30 11.62 -7.54
C VAL A 110 -1.91 12.44 -6.32
N GLU A 111 -2.30 13.71 -6.29
CA GLU A 111 -1.88 14.66 -5.25
C GLU A 111 -2.27 14.17 -3.84
N GLU A 112 -3.49 13.68 -3.67
CA GLU A 112 -3.99 13.16 -2.39
C GLU A 112 -3.18 11.95 -1.91
N GLU A 113 -2.81 11.02 -2.80
CA GLU A 113 -1.94 9.89 -2.45
C GLU A 113 -0.59 10.35 -1.92
N LEU A 114 0.02 11.35 -2.56
CA LEU A 114 1.31 11.89 -2.14
C LEU A 114 1.22 12.61 -0.79
N ILE A 115 0.12 13.33 -0.54
CA ILE A 115 -0.14 13.97 0.76
C ILE A 115 -0.19 12.91 1.85
N ILE A 116 -0.97 11.84 1.67
CA ILE A 116 -1.11 10.77 2.66
C ILE A 116 0.21 10.01 2.84
N LEU A 117 0.91 9.67 1.76
CA LEU A 117 2.23 9.01 1.83
C LEU A 117 3.26 9.86 2.57
N ASN A 118 3.24 11.18 2.42
CA ASN A 118 4.10 12.07 3.18
C ASN A 118 3.73 12.12 4.66
N LYS A 119 2.44 12.03 5.03
CA LYS A 119 2.03 11.84 6.43
C LYS A 119 2.61 10.55 7.00
N ILE A 120 2.51 9.44 6.26
CA ILE A 120 3.09 8.13 6.65
C ILE A 120 4.58 8.27 6.91
N ARG A 121 5.34 8.84 5.96
CA ARG A 121 6.81 9.04 6.10
C ARG A 121 7.17 9.93 7.29
N ASN A 122 6.39 10.99 7.54
CA ASN A 122 6.63 11.88 8.68
C ASN A 122 6.42 11.14 10.01
N VAL A 123 5.34 10.38 10.16
CA VAL A 123 5.11 9.59 11.39
C VAL A 123 6.20 8.53 11.56
N GLU A 124 6.57 7.84 10.48
CA GLU A 124 7.69 6.88 10.46
C GLU A 124 8.99 7.52 10.99
N SER A 125 9.41 8.66 10.43
CA SER A 125 10.65 9.33 10.82
C SER A 125 10.68 9.78 12.29
N ASN A 126 9.52 10.02 12.88
CA ASN A 126 9.40 10.38 14.30
C ASN A 126 9.32 9.14 15.20
N THR A 127 8.88 8.00 14.67
CA THR A 127 8.69 6.76 15.44
C THR A 127 9.98 5.95 15.55
N LEU A 128 10.71 5.78 14.43
CA LEU A 128 11.89 4.92 14.38
C LEU A 128 12.99 5.30 15.39
N PRO A 129 13.34 6.58 15.60
CA PRO A 129 14.32 6.95 16.61
C PRO A 129 13.92 6.56 18.03
N LEU A 130 12.62 6.53 18.35
CA LEU A 130 12.13 6.09 19.65
C LEU A 130 12.27 4.57 19.82
N VAL A 131 12.01 3.80 18.77
CA VAL A 131 12.20 2.33 18.76
C VAL A 131 13.66 1.99 19.02
N GLU A 132 14.58 2.64 18.31
CA GLU A 132 16.02 2.48 18.51
C GLU A 132 16.43 2.84 19.94
N ASN A 133 15.91 3.95 20.48
CA ASN A 133 16.22 4.38 21.84
C ASN A 133 15.69 3.40 22.90
N ILE A 134 14.47 2.87 22.73
CA ILE A 134 13.90 1.84 23.62
C ILE A 134 14.80 0.60 23.64
N ILE A 135 15.21 0.11 22.47
CA ILE A 135 16.09 -1.05 22.36
C ILE A 135 17.43 -0.77 23.07
N LYS A 136 18.02 0.40 22.83
CA LYS A 136 19.26 0.82 23.47
C LYS A 136 19.13 0.83 25.00
N LEU A 137 18.08 1.45 25.53
CA LEU A 137 17.82 1.51 26.98
C LEU A 137 17.67 0.12 27.58
N LYS A 138 16.99 -0.81 26.90
CA LYS A 138 16.89 -2.21 27.34
C LYS A 138 18.23 -2.96 27.32
N LEU A 139 19.13 -2.66 26.38
CA LEU A 139 20.48 -3.23 26.35
C LEU A 139 21.37 -2.70 27.49
N GLU A 140 21.12 -1.46 27.92
CA GLU A 140 21.78 -0.78 29.05
C GLU A 140 21.10 -1.07 30.40
N ASP A 141 20.14 -2.00 30.44
CA ASP A 141 19.37 -2.40 31.63
C ASP A 141 18.54 -1.25 32.26
N ASN A 142 18.31 -0.17 31.51
CA ASN A 142 17.48 0.98 31.89
C ASN A 142 16.00 0.73 31.53
N ASN A 143 15.40 -0.22 32.24
CA ASN A 143 14.07 -0.76 31.92
C ASN A 143 12.92 0.25 32.14
N GLU A 144 13.01 1.07 33.19
CA GLU A 144 11.96 2.03 33.54
C GLU A 144 11.85 3.14 32.50
N GLU A 145 12.99 3.70 32.06
CA GLU A 145 13.00 4.72 31.01
C GLU A 145 12.52 4.15 29.66
N ALA A 146 12.92 2.92 29.32
CA ALA A 146 12.44 2.24 28.12
C ALA A 146 10.90 2.10 28.13
N LEU A 147 10.33 1.73 29.28
CA LEU A 147 8.88 1.61 29.45
C LEU A 147 8.17 2.96 29.32
N ASN A 148 8.70 4.01 29.95
CA ASN A 148 8.11 5.35 29.87
C ASN A 148 8.11 5.87 28.43
N ILE A 149 9.22 5.71 27.69
CA ILE A 149 9.27 6.12 26.28
C ILE A 149 8.30 5.30 25.43
N LEU A 150 8.17 3.99 25.68
CA LEU A 150 7.21 3.15 24.99
C LEU A 150 5.78 3.70 25.18
N LEU A 151 5.35 3.89 26.42
CA LEU A 151 3.97 4.26 26.75
C LEU A 151 3.64 5.70 26.35
N ASP A 152 4.50 6.66 26.67
CA ASP A 152 4.17 8.07 26.54
C ASP A 152 4.41 8.61 25.12
N LYS A 153 5.31 7.98 24.35
CA LYS A 153 5.76 8.50 23.06
C LYS A 153 5.56 7.51 21.92
N ALA A 154 6.10 6.29 22.03
CA ALA A 154 6.11 5.36 20.91
C ALA A 154 4.71 4.79 20.62
N SER A 155 3.97 4.34 21.64
CA SER A 155 2.62 3.76 21.47
C SER A 155 1.63 4.70 20.77
N PRO A 156 1.53 6.00 21.15
CA PRO A 156 0.73 6.97 20.41
C PRO A 156 1.16 7.12 18.94
N LEU A 157 2.46 7.13 18.66
CA LEU A 157 2.97 7.26 17.29
C LEU A 157 2.72 6.00 16.45
N PHE A 158 2.84 4.79 17.00
CA PHE A 158 2.42 3.56 16.31
C PHE A 158 0.92 3.58 15.97
N THR A 159 0.09 4.10 16.88
CA THR A 159 -1.35 4.26 16.64
C THR A 159 -1.62 5.25 15.50
N GLU A 160 -0.97 6.41 15.52
CA GLU A 160 -1.10 7.38 14.43
C GLU A 160 -0.57 6.83 13.11
N TRP A 161 0.53 6.07 13.13
CA TRP A 161 1.11 5.46 11.93
C TRP A 161 0.13 4.48 11.29
N LEU A 162 -0.48 3.59 12.07
CA LEU A 162 -1.52 2.68 11.60
C LEU A 162 -2.74 3.42 11.05
N LYS A 163 -3.14 4.52 11.69
CA LYS A 163 -4.26 5.35 11.25
C LYS A 163 -3.98 6.00 9.89
N VAL A 164 -2.81 6.61 9.68
CA VAL A 164 -2.48 7.22 8.38
C VAL A 164 -2.24 6.19 7.28
N ILE A 165 -1.78 4.98 7.63
CA ILE A 165 -1.73 3.87 6.67
C ILE A 165 -3.15 3.42 6.28
N ASN A 166 -4.07 3.32 7.24
CA ASN A 166 -5.46 3.01 6.94
C ASN A 166 -6.12 4.10 6.08
N GLU A 167 -5.84 5.38 6.33
CA GLU A 167 -6.29 6.49 5.47
C GLU A 167 -5.88 6.25 4.00
N PHE A 168 -4.65 5.78 3.76
CA PHE A 168 -4.21 5.44 2.40
C PHE A 168 -4.93 4.21 1.84
N ILE A 169 -5.11 3.16 2.64
CA ILE A 169 -5.82 1.94 2.21
C ILE A 169 -7.27 2.27 1.84
N ASP A 170 -7.97 3.01 2.70
CA ASP A 170 -9.36 3.43 2.49
C ASP A 170 -9.46 4.32 1.24
N TYR A 171 -8.48 5.20 1.01
CA TYR A 171 -8.40 5.99 -0.22
C TYR A 171 -8.27 5.10 -1.45
N GLN A 172 -7.39 4.10 -1.44
CA GLN A 172 -7.26 3.17 -2.57
C GLN A 172 -8.53 2.35 -2.77
N GLU A 173 -9.19 1.89 -1.69
CA GLU A 173 -10.44 1.13 -1.76
C GLU A 173 -11.60 1.95 -2.35
N ALA A 174 -11.69 3.24 -2.01
CA ALA A 174 -12.72 4.13 -2.56
C ALA A 174 -12.51 4.45 -4.05
N ASN A 175 -11.29 4.27 -4.57
CA ASN A 175 -10.90 4.55 -5.94
C ASN A 175 -10.62 3.26 -6.76
N ASN A 176 -10.98 2.08 -6.24
CA ASN A 176 -10.84 0.78 -6.88
C ASN A 176 -12.11 0.36 -7.63
#